data_AF-A0A915V126-F1
#
_entry.id   AF-A0A915V126-F1
#
_cell.length_a   1.000
_cell.length_b   1.000
_cell.length_c   1.000
_cell.angle_alpha   90.00
_cell.angle_beta   90.00
_cell.angle_gamma   90.00
#
_symmetry.space_group_name_H-M   'P 1'
#
loop_
_entity.id
_entity.type
_entity.pdbx_description
1 polymer ?
#
loop_
_entity_poly.entity_id
_entity_poly.type
_entity_poly.pdbx_seq_one_letter_code
_entity_poly.pdbx_strand_id
1 'polypeptide(L)'
;MQIRIGALILFILLALIAFSELIFSNLGTLNGDLAGAAQMLGLTLAQERTRLLILIALDAIAGAGALLAIVGLLARNNLIAYGASLCAIGFLAYGIYQVFAALTQLSDAVRLPVLVAGTLYALLGVAAWLTGRRAALARATP
;
A
#
# COMPACT_ATOMS: atom_id res chain seq x y z
N MET A 1 13.21 14.45 -18.38
CA MET A 1 13.99 13.25 -17.98
C MET A 1 14.00 13.00 -16.47
N GLN A 2 14.33 14.00 -15.64
CA GLN A 2 14.37 13.85 -14.16
C GLN A 2 13.03 13.39 -13.52
N ILE A 3 11.89 13.96 -13.95
CA ILE A 3 10.55 13.58 -13.43
C ILE A 3 10.26 12.09 -13.62
N ARG A 4 10.66 11.53 -14.77
CA ARG A 4 10.42 10.12 -15.11
C ARG A 4 11.27 9.19 -14.26
N ILE A 5 12.54 9.52 -14.03
CA ILE A 5 13.44 8.73 -13.19
C ILE A 5 12.93 8.76 -11.74
N GLY A 6 12.58 9.94 -11.22
CA GLY A 6 12.01 10.07 -9.88
C GLY A 6 10.71 9.26 -9.71
N ALA A 7 9.80 9.32 -10.69
CA ALA A 7 8.58 8.52 -10.67
C ALA A 7 8.87 7.01 -10.71
N LEU A 8 9.83 6.57 -11.53
CA LEU A 8 10.20 5.17 -11.63
C LEU A 8 10.80 4.64 -10.33
N ILE A 9 11.70 5.40 -9.71
CA ILE A 9 12.26 5.08 -8.38
C ILE A 9 11.13 4.96 -7.35
N LEU A 10 10.23 5.94 -7.29
CA LEU A 10 9.11 5.90 -6.35
C LEU A 10 8.25 4.64 -6.55
N PHE A 11 7.79 4.36 -7.77
CA PHE A 11 6.91 3.21 -7.98
C PHE A 11 7.62 1.87 -7.76
N ILE A 12 8.94 1.76 -7.99
CA ILE A 12 9.72 0.58 -7.59
C ILE A 12 9.68 0.42 -6.07
N LEU A 13 9.96 1.49 -5.32
CA LEU A 13 9.92 1.44 -3.85
C LEU A 13 8.52 1.08 -3.34
N LEU A 14 7.47 1.67 -3.92
CA LEU A 14 6.09 1.37 -3.57
C LEU A 14 5.71 -0.10 -3.86
N ALA A 15 6.16 -0.65 -4.99
CA ALA A 15 5.96 -2.06 -5.30
C ALA A 15 6.69 -2.96 -4.28
N LEU A 16 7.93 -2.64 -3.94
CA LEU A 16 8.71 -3.39 -2.95
C LEU A 16 8.01 -3.37 -1.59
N ILE A 17 7.55 -2.21 -1.13
CA ILE A 17 6.82 -2.06 0.13
C ILE A 17 5.57 -2.94 0.10
N ALA A 18 4.67 -2.74 -0.88
CA ALA A 18 3.41 -3.48 -0.96
C ALA A 18 3.61 -5.00 -1.03
N PHE A 19 4.54 -5.49 -1.86
CA PHE A 19 4.78 -6.93 -1.97
C PHE A 19 5.52 -7.50 -0.74
N SER A 20 6.38 -6.71 -0.08
CA SER A 20 7.02 -7.13 1.16
C SER A 20 6.01 -7.31 2.29
N GLU A 21 5.07 -6.37 2.45
CA GLU A 21 3.97 -6.48 3.41
C GLU A 21 3.04 -7.64 3.06
N LEU A 22 2.68 -7.79 1.78
CA LEU A 22 1.85 -8.90 1.34
C LEU A 22 2.45 -10.27 1.71
N ILE A 23 3.73 -10.47 1.38
CA ILE A 23 4.38 -11.79 1.46
C ILE A 23 4.87 -12.07 2.88
N PHE A 24 5.69 -11.19 3.44
CA PHE A 24 6.41 -11.47 4.69
C PHE A 24 5.59 -11.11 5.92
N SER A 25 4.76 -10.08 5.84
CA SER A 25 3.91 -9.65 6.95
C SER A 25 2.57 -10.40 6.87
N ASN A 26 1.69 -10.06 5.94
CA ASN A 26 0.30 -10.49 5.99
C ASN A 26 0.09 -11.98 5.66
N LEU A 27 0.65 -12.48 4.56
CA LEU A 27 0.60 -13.92 4.25
C LEU A 27 1.46 -14.74 5.22
N GLY A 28 2.60 -14.19 5.64
CA GLY A 28 3.47 -14.81 6.64
C GLY A 28 2.75 -15.07 7.95
N THR A 29 2.07 -14.04 8.49
CA THR A 29 1.27 -14.18 9.71
C THR A 29 0.05 -15.08 9.50
N LEU A 30 -0.65 -14.95 8.36
CA LEU A 30 -1.85 -15.75 8.10
C LEU A 30 -1.57 -17.26 8.06
N ASN A 31 -0.42 -17.66 7.52
CA ASN A 31 -0.01 -19.07 7.38
C ASN A 31 0.94 -19.55 8.51
N GLY A 32 1.41 -18.64 9.35
CA GLY A 32 2.32 -18.91 10.46
C GLY A 32 1.60 -18.82 11.80
N ASP A 33 2.01 -17.86 12.63
CA ASP A 33 1.48 -17.67 13.98
C ASP A 33 0.34 -16.65 14.04
N LEU A 34 -0.81 -17.04 13.48
CA LEU A 34 -2.04 -16.23 13.53
C LEU A 34 -2.53 -16.00 14.96
N ALA A 35 -2.36 -16.99 15.84
CA ALA A 35 -2.83 -16.93 17.23
C ALA A 35 -2.01 -15.95 18.07
N GLY A 36 -0.69 -15.99 17.95
CA GLY A 36 0.20 -15.03 18.59
C GLY A 36 -0.07 -13.60 18.13
N ALA A 37 -0.23 -13.39 16.82
CA ALA A 37 -0.57 -12.07 16.28
C ALA A 37 -1.92 -11.55 16.81
N ALA A 38 -2.96 -12.39 16.83
CA ALA A 38 -4.26 -12.02 17.38
C ALA A 38 -4.15 -11.65 18.87
N GLN A 39 -3.41 -12.42 19.66
CA GLN A 39 -3.16 -12.15 21.08
C GLN A 39 -2.43 -10.83 21.30
N MET A 40 -1.35 -10.57 20.53
CA MET A 40 -0.60 -9.32 20.61
C MET A 40 -1.46 -8.09 20.30
N LEU A 41 -2.36 -8.22 19.32
CA LEU A 41 -3.23 -7.14 18.88
C LEU A 41 -4.48 -6.96 19.77
N GLY A 42 -4.77 -7.92 20.66
CA GLY A 42 -5.98 -7.93 21.48
C GLY A 42 -7.24 -8.32 20.70
N LEU A 43 -7.07 -9.09 19.62
CA LEU A 43 -8.14 -9.51 18.72
C LEU A 43 -8.50 -10.98 18.91
N THR A 44 -9.71 -11.36 18.51
CA THR A 44 -10.04 -12.77 18.28
C THR A 44 -9.35 -13.27 17.00
N LEU A 45 -9.13 -14.60 16.91
CA LEU A 45 -8.59 -15.25 15.71
C LEU A 45 -9.37 -14.91 14.43
N ALA A 46 -10.71 -14.85 14.53
CA ALA A 46 -11.56 -14.54 13.39
C ALA A 46 -11.37 -13.10 12.92
N GLN A 47 -11.30 -12.15 13.85
CA GLN A 47 -11.04 -10.74 13.53
C GLN A 47 -9.67 -10.56 12.88
N GLU A 48 -8.62 -11.19 13.42
CA GLU A 48 -7.28 -11.08 12.87
C GLU A 48 -7.19 -11.70 11.47
N ARG A 49 -7.81 -12.86 11.25
CA ARG A 49 -7.91 -13.46 9.91
C ARG A 49 -8.57 -12.52 8.92
N THR A 50 -9.71 -11.92 9.28
CA THR A 50 -10.39 -10.96 8.42
C THR A 50 -9.52 -9.73 8.14
N ARG A 51 -8.83 -9.20 9.18
CA ARG A 51 -7.90 -8.08 9.05
C ARG A 51 -6.81 -8.38 8.03
N LEU A 52 -6.13 -9.52 8.15
CA LEU A 52 -5.07 -9.92 7.24
C LEU A 52 -5.56 -10.11 5.81
N LEU A 53 -6.72 -10.75 5.61
CA LEU A 53 -7.29 -10.92 4.27
C LEU A 53 -7.59 -9.57 3.58
N ILE A 54 -8.08 -8.59 4.34
CA ILE A 54 -8.27 -7.22 3.84
C ILE A 54 -6.92 -6.61 3.46
N LEU A 55 -5.92 -6.66 4.35
CA LEU A 55 -4.60 -6.08 4.08
C LEU A 55 -3.90 -6.73 2.89
N ILE A 56 -3.97 -8.05 2.74
CA ILE A 56 -3.43 -8.79 1.57
C ILE A 56 -4.05 -8.26 0.27
N ALA A 57 -5.37 -8.10 0.24
CA ALA A 57 -6.06 -7.59 -0.94
C ALA A 57 -5.62 -6.15 -1.27
N LEU A 58 -5.48 -5.30 -0.25
CA LEU A 58 -5.07 -3.91 -0.42
C LEU A 58 -3.61 -3.78 -0.87
N ASP A 59 -2.70 -4.61 -0.35
CA ASP A 59 -1.32 -4.69 -0.81
C ASP A 59 -1.24 -5.18 -2.26
N ALA A 60 -2.04 -6.19 -2.63
CA ALA A 60 -2.07 -6.71 -3.99
C ALA A 60 -2.53 -5.62 -4.97
N ILE A 61 -3.56 -4.85 -4.61
CA ILE A 61 -4.05 -3.70 -5.40
C ILE A 61 -2.96 -2.64 -5.52
N ALA A 62 -2.33 -2.26 -4.40
CA ALA A 62 -1.29 -1.24 -4.36
C ALA A 62 -0.07 -1.64 -5.21
N GLY A 63 0.41 -2.87 -5.03
CA GLY A 63 1.55 -3.44 -5.75
C GLY A 63 1.27 -3.62 -7.25
N ALA A 64 0.10 -4.15 -7.62
CA ALA A 64 -0.30 -4.25 -9.03
C ALA A 64 -0.39 -2.89 -9.70
N GLY A 65 -0.95 -1.89 -9.02
CA GLY A 65 -0.97 -0.50 -9.48
C GLY A 65 0.45 0.06 -9.70
N ALA A 66 1.36 -0.17 -8.76
CA ALA A 66 2.75 0.25 -8.88
C ALA A 66 3.45 -0.40 -10.09
N LEU A 67 3.27 -1.71 -10.31
CA LEU A 67 3.80 -2.40 -11.48
C LEU A 67 3.22 -1.84 -12.80
N LEU A 68 1.91 -1.59 -12.86
CA LEU A 68 1.27 -0.97 -14.02
C LEU A 68 1.84 0.43 -14.29
N ALA A 69 2.10 1.23 -13.25
CA ALA A 69 2.71 2.53 -13.39
C ALA A 69 4.15 2.43 -13.91
N ILE A 70 4.95 1.47 -13.43
CA ILE A 70 6.31 1.18 -13.94
C ILE A 70 6.24 0.80 -15.42
N VAL A 71 5.39 -0.15 -15.80
CA VAL A 71 5.20 -0.58 -17.19
C VAL A 71 4.79 0.63 -18.05
N GLY A 72 3.86 1.45 -17.57
CA GLY A 72 3.45 2.67 -18.26
C GLY A 72 4.59 3.68 -18.42
N LEU A 73 5.44 3.84 -17.41
CA LEU A 73 6.61 4.73 -17.46
C LEU A 73 7.67 4.23 -18.44
N LEU A 74 7.89 2.91 -18.51
CA LEU A 74 8.82 2.28 -19.44
C LEU A 74 8.32 2.37 -20.88
N ALA A 75 7.05 1.99 -21.10
CA ALA A 75 6.39 1.98 -22.41
C ALA A 75 5.90 3.36 -22.88
N ARG A 76 5.93 4.38 -22.01
CA ARG A 76 5.47 5.75 -22.28
C ARG A 76 4.01 5.83 -22.73
N ASN A 77 3.09 5.16 -22.03
CA ASN A 77 1.68 5.12 -22.41
C ASN A 77 0.74 5.61 -21.28
N ASN A 78 -0.56 5.44 -21.47
CA ASN A 78 -1.59 5.90 -20.52
C ASN A 78 -1.65 5.07 -19.22
N LEU A 79 -0.99 3.90 -19.16
CA LEU A 79 -0.98 3.06 -17.96
C LEU A 79 -0.34 3.74 -16.76
N ILE A 80 0.47 4.79 -16.95
CA ILE A 80 1.04 5.59 -15.85
C ILE A 80 -0.08 6.10 -14.94
N ALA A 81 -1.11 6.73 -15.51
CA ALA A 81 -2.21 7.32 -14.75
C ALA A 81 -3.07 6.24 -14.10
N TYR A 82 -3.42 5.18 -14.84
CA TYR A 82 -4.22 4.08 -14.30
C TYR A 82 -3.50 3.34 -13.17
N GLY A 83 -2.24 2.96 -13.38
CA GLY A 83 -1.42 2.29 -12.37
C GLY A 83 -1.20 3.15 -11.13
N ALA A 84 -0.88 4.43 -11.31
CA ALA A 84 -0.73 5.36 -10.20
C ALA A 84 -2.03 5.55 -9.41
N SER A 85 -3.18 5.59 -10.09
CA SER A 85 -4.49 5.69 -9.45
C SER A 85 -4.80 4.46 -8.61
N LEU A 86 -4.58 3.27 -9.18
CA LEU A 86 -4.80 2.00 -8.49
C LEU A 86 -3.86 1.85 -7.29
N CYS A 87 -2.58 2.22 -7.46
CA CYS A 87 -1.59 2.23 -6.40
C CYS A 87 -1.99 3.17 -5.26
N ALA A 88 -2.42 4.39 -5.61
CA ALA A 88 -2.89 5.39 -4.66
C ALA A 88 -4.10 4.91 -3.87
N ILE A 89 -5.10 4.34 -4.55
CA ILE A 89 -6.31 3.80 -3.91
C ILE A 89 -5.96 2.66 -2.95
N GLY A 90 -5.10 1.72 -3.35
CA GLY A 90 -4.67 0.62 -2.50
C GLY A 90 -4.01 1.11 -1.21
N PHE A 91 -3.02 2.00 -1.33
CA PHE A 91 -2.31 2.57 -0.18
C PHE A 91 -3.19 3.47 0.71
N LEU A 92 -4.07 4.28 0.11
CA LEU A 92 -5.02 5.09 0.85
C LEU A 92 -6.01 4.23 1.64
N ALA A 93 -6.60 3.22 1.00
CA ALA A 93 -7.52 2.31 1.66
C ALA A 93 -6.82 1.51 2.77
N TYR A 94 -5.59 1.05 2.52
CA TYR A 94 -4.76 0.38 3.52
C TYR A 94 -4.54 1.29 4.73
N GLY A 95 -4.10 2.52 4.47
CA GLY A 95 -3.81 3.49 5.53
C GLY A 95 -5.04 3.85 6.37
N ILE A 96 -6.16 4.14 5.70
CA ILE A 96 -7.45 4.44 6.37
C ILE A 96 -7.91 3.26 7.21
N TYR A 97 -7.82 2.04 6.67
CA TYR A 97 -8.21 0.84 7.38
C TYR A 97 -7.36 0.62 8.64
N GLN A 98 -6.04 0.78 8.56
CA GLN A 98 -5.15 0.65 9.71
C GLN A 98 -5.42 1.72 10.79
N VAL A 99 -5.64 2.97 10.38
CA VAL A 99 -6.00 4.05 11.30
C VAL A 99 -7.32 3.74 12.00
N PHE A 100 -8.32 3.29 11.24
CA PHE A 100 -9.61 2.90 11.80
C PHE A 100 -9.48 1.73 12.78
N ALA A 101 -8.74 0.67 12.41
CA ALA A 101 -8.50 -0.48 13.26
C ALA A 101 -7.77 -0.08 14.56
N ALA A 102 -6.74 0.76 14.47
CA ALA A 102 -6.02 1.25 15.65
C ALA A 102 -6.92 2.02 16.62
N LEU A 103 -7.85 2.82 16.10
CA LEU A 103 -8.76 3.63 16.93
C LEU A 103 -9.92 2.83 17.53
N THR A 104 -10.31 1.70 16.93
CA THR A 104 -11.57 1.01 17.28
C THR A 104 -11.42 -0.43 17.74
N GLN A 105 -10.31 -1.10 17.43
CA GLN A 105 -10.17 -2.56 17.58
C GLN A 105 -8.92 -2.97 18.34
N LEU A 106 -7.84 -2.20 18.27
CA LEU A 106 -6.54 -2.62 18.79
C LEU A 106 -6.29 -2.24 20.25
N SER A 107 -5.47 -3.06 20.92
CA SER A 107 -4.96 -2.79 22.27
C SER A 107 -4.08 -1.53 22.33
N ASP A 108 -3.99 -0.92 23.52
CA ASP A 108 -3.21 0.31 23.72
C ASP A 108 -1.71 0.14 23.36
N ALA A 109 -1.16 -1.05 23.56
CA ALA A 109 0.25 -1.36 23.32
C ALA A 109 0.66 -1.24 21.85
N VAL A 110 -0.27 -1.51 20.92
CA VAL A 110 -0.01 -1.53 19.47
C VAL A 110 -0.71 -0.41 18.71
N ARG A 111 -1.60 0.34 19.37
CA ARG A 111 -2.38 1.42 18.75
C ARG A 111 -1.51 2.47 18.07
N LEU A 112 -0.54 3.04 18.80
CA LEU A 112 0.27 4.14 18.28
C LEU A 112 1.12 3.72 17.06
N PRO A 113 1.87 2.60 17.10
CA PRO A 113 2.59 2.11 15.92
C PRO A 113 1.71 1.90 14.69
N VAL A 114 0.54 1.27 14.85
CA VAL A 114 -0.37 0.98 13.73
C VAL A 114 -0.99 2.26 13.18
N LEU A 115 -1.33 3.22 14.04
CA LEU A 115 -1.84 4.52 13.60
C LEU A 115 -0.81 5.29 12.76
N VAL A 116 0.46 5.30 13.21
CA VAL A 116 1.56 5.93 12.48
C VAL A 116 1.79 5.23 11.15
N ALA A 117 1.86 3.90 11.13
CA ALA A 117 2.03 3.11 9.91
C ALA A 117 0.88 3.38 8.92
N GLY A 118 -0.37 3.34 9.38
CA GLY A 118 -1.54 3.61 8.55
C GLY A 118 -1.51 5.02 7.96
N THR A 119 -1.12 6.02 8.75
CA THR A 119 -0.97 7.40 8.26
C THR A 119 0.11 7.50 7.19
N LEU A 120 1.27 6.84 7.38
CA LEU A 120 2.33 6.80 6.39
C LEU A 120 1.87 6.13 5.09
N TYR A 121 1.15 5.01 5.16
CA TYR A 121 0.58 4.36 3.99
C TYR A 121 -0.40 5.28 3.24
N ALA A 122 -1.27 6.00 3.94
CA ALA A 122 -2.14 6.98 3.30
C ALA A 122 -1.35 8.08 2.57
N LEU A 123 -0.28 8.59 3.19
CA LEU A 123 0.60 9.58 2.57
C LEU A 123 1.34 9.03 1.34
N LEU A 124 1.77 7.76 1.37
CA LEU A 124 2.36 7.09 0.20
C LEU A 124 1.35 7.02 -0.95
N GLY A 125 0.08 6.76 -0.66
CA GLY A 125 -0.99 6.79 -1.67
C GLY A 125 -1.15 8.17 -2.30
N VAL A 126 -1.14 9.24 -1.49
CA VAL A 126 -1.15 10.63 -1.99
C VAL A 126 0.08 10.92 -2.86
N ALA A 127 1.26 10.49 -2.43
CA ALA A 127 2.51 10.65 -3.18
C ALA A 127 2.47 9.92 -4.53
N ALA A 128 1.94 8.69 -4.56
CA ALA A 128 1.73 7.91 -5.77
C ALA A 128 0.82 8.64 -6.77
N TRP A 129 -0.31 9.18 -6.29
CA TRP A 129 -1.24 9.95 -7.12
C TRP A 129 -0.59 11.20 -7.72
N LEU A 130 0.02 12.04 -6.89
CA LEU A 130 0.65 13.28 -7.34
C LEU A 130 1.78 13.01 -8.34
N THR A 131 2.61 12.02 -8.07
CA THR A 131 3.75 11.67 -8.92
C THR A 131 3.30 11.07 -10.25
N GLY A 132 2.33 10.15 -10.21
CA GLY A 132 1.74 9.57 -11.41
C GLY A 132 1.06 10.60 -12.29
N ARG A 133 0.28 11.52 -11.71
CA ARG A 133 -0.35 12.62 -12.43
C ARG A 133 0.68 13.51 -13.11
N ARG A 134 1.74 13.92 -12.40
CA ARG A 134 2.83 14.74 -12.96
C ARG A 134 3.57 14.00 -14.08
N ALA A 135 3.87 12.72 -13.92
CA ALA A 135 4.56 11.93 -14.92
C ALA A 135 3.71 11.71 -16.18
N ALA A 136 2.40 11.51 -16.02
CA ALA A 136 1.47 11.40 -17.14
C ALA A 136 1.34 12.72 -17.92
N LEU A 137 1.28 13.87 -17.23
CA LEU A 137 1.22 15.19 -17.84
C LEU A 137 2.51 15.55 -18.58
N ALA A 138 3.67 15.23 -18.03
CA ALA A 138 4.97 15.48 -18.67
C ALA A 138 5.17 14.69 -19.97
N ARG A 139 4.36 13.66 -20.23
CA ARG A 139 4.30 12.95 -21.52
C ARG A 139 3.48 13.70 -22.57
N ALA A 140 2.51 14.51 -22.15
CA ALA A 140 1.59 15.22 -23.03
C ALA A 140 2.20 16.52 -23.59
N THR A 141 3.27 17.02 -22.99
CA THR A 141 4.05 18.17 -23.49
C THR A 141 5.15 17.68 -24.45
N PRO A 142 5.22 18.20 -25.70
CA PRO A 142 6.20 17.79 -26.69
C PRO A 142 7.65 18.14 -26.31
#